data_AF-A0A2E0YQW4-F1
#
_entry.id   AF-A0A2E0YQW4-F1
#
_cell.length_a   1.000
_cell.length_b   1.000
_cell.length_c   1.000
_cell.angle_alpha   90.00
_cell.angle_beta   90.00
_cell.angle_gamma   90.00
#
_symmetry.space_group_name_H-M   'P 1'
#
loop_
_entity.id
_entity.type
_entity.pdbx_description
1 polymer ?
#
loop_
_entity_poly.entity_id
_entity_poly.type
_entity_poly.pdbx_seq_one_letter_code
_entity_poly.pdbx_strand_id
1 'polypeptide(L)'
;MSNRSISITTVQKLIHEMKRADFSVEWTVSSEFGPEWIGSTRTIVFFLGELRLKDTPFLNSITQVVIEGIPIPEKSEDHVITGHGDFHLKQNHLELHYTWEATIPYQNPDIYKSGTLLIALPEASADTE
;
A
#
# COMPACT_ATOMS: atom_id res chain seq x y z
N MET A 1 -6.33 3.86 23.23
CA MET A 1 -5.23 3.78 22.25
C MET A 1 -5.38 4.97 21.32
N SER A 2 -4.35 5.81 21.19
CA SER A 2 -4.47 7.07 20.47
C SER A 2 -4.43 6.78 18.96
N ASN A 3 -5.51 7.05 18.23
CA ASN A 3 -5.58 7.00 16.76
C ASN A 3 -4.71 8.12 16.16
N ARG A 4 -3.40 8.04 16.36
CA ARG A 4 -2.43 8.97 15.79
C ARG A 4 -2.31 8.63 14.31
N SER A 5 -2.73 9.57 13.47
CA SER A 5 -2.60 9.49 12.02
C SER A 5 -1.85 10.72 11.55
N ILE A 6 -0.93 10.52 10.60
CA ILE A 6 -0.11 11.58 10.01
C ILE A 6 -0.50 11.75 8.54
N SER A 7 -0.45 12.97 8.04
CA SER A 7 -0.70 13.29 6.63
C SER A 7 0.63 13.58 5.94
N ILE A 8 0.90 12.87 4.84
CA ILE A 8 2.06 13.11 3.98
C ILE A 8 1.54 13.71 2.67
N THR A 9 1.97 14.92 2.34
CA THR A 9 1.42 15.68 1.19
C THR A 9 2.46 15.95 0.11
N THR A 10 3.74 15.64 0.36
CA THR A 10 4.84 15.90 -0.57
C THR A 10 5.90 14.80 -0.47
N VAL A 11 6.71 14.67 -1.53
CA VAL A 11 7.86 13.76 -1.58
C VAL A 11 8.88 14.09 -0.49
N GLN A 12 9.20 15.37 -0.28
CA GLN A 12 10.20 15.79 0.71
C GLN A 12 9.77 15.42 2.12
N LYS A 13 8.47 15.54 2.42
CA LYS A 13 7.93 15.13 3.72
C LYS A 13 8.00 13.62 3.88
N LEU A 14 7.65 12.85 2.85
CA LEU A 14 7.79 11.39 2.87
C LEU A 14 9.25 10.98 3.15
N ILE A 15 10.20 11.53 2.39
CA ILE A 15 11.64 11.26 2.55
C ILE A 15 12.11 11.64 3.96
N HIS A 16 11.66 12.77 4.50
CA HIS A 16 12.02 13.19 5.85
C HIS A 16 11.55 12.17 6.89
N GLU A 17 10.29 11.72 6.81
CA GLU A 17 9.71 10.78 7.76
C GLU A 17 10.28 9.36 7.61
N MET A 18 10.59 8.92 6.39
CA MET A 18 11.24 7.63 6.11
C MET A 18 12.65 7.51 6.71
N LYS A 19 13.30 8.62 7.08
CA LYS A 19 14.58 8.58 7.84
C LYS A 19 14.39 8.18 9.30
N ARG A 20 13.15 8.18 9.80
CA ARG A 20 12.80 8.05 11.22
C ARG A 20 11.94 6.84 11.51
N ALA A 21 11.25 6.31 10.50
CA ALA A 21 10.37 5.16 10.62
C ALA A 21 10.20 4.47 9.26
N ASP A 22 9.87 3.19 9.30
CA ASP A 22 9.63 2.39 8.10
C ASP A 22 8.35 2.84 7.41
N PHE A 23 8.37 2.87 6.08
CA PHE A 23 7.19 3.18 5.27
C PHE A 23 6.73 1.89 4.60
N SER A 24 5.47 1.51 4.83
CA SER A 24 4.90 0.27 4.33
C SER A 24 3.49 0.48 3.80
N VAL A 25 3.01 -0.51 3.06
CA VAL A 25 1.65 -0.58 2.55
C VAL A 25 1.08 -1.97 2.80
N GLU A 26 -0.16 -2.00 3.26
CA GLU A 26 -0.95 -3.20 3.35
C GLU A 26 -2.16 -3.06 2.43
N TRP A 27 -2.63 -4.19 1.90
CA TRP A 27 -3.88 -4.20 1.16
C TRP A 27 -4.70 -5.44 1.45
N THR A 28 -6.00 -5.30 1.21
CA THR A 28 -6.95 -6.39 1.30
C THR A 28 -7.97 -6.26 0.18
N VAL A 29 -8.30 -7.37 -0.49
CA VAL A 29 -9.48 -7.49 -1.34
C VAL A 29 -10.39 -8.51 -0.67
N SER A 30 -11.55 -8.07 -0.20
CA SER A 30 -12.52 -8.98 0.39
C SER A 30 -13.15 -9.87 -0.69
N SER A 31 -13.57 -11.08 -0.33
CA SER A 31 -14.40 -11.91 -1.20
C SER A 31 -15.76 -11.27 -1.43
N GLU A 32 -16.47 -11.64 -2.51
CA GLU A 32 -17.85 -11.19 -2.74
C GLU A 32 -18.80 -11.75 -1.68
N PHE A 33 -18.50 -12.94 -1.18
CA PHE A 33 -19.28 -13.61 -0.15
C PHE A 33 -18.43 -13.86 1.09
N GLY A 34 -18.88 -13.35 2.23
CA GLY A 34 -18.31 -13.62 3.53
C GLY A 34 -19.38 -13.83 4.59
N PRO A 35 -19.04 -14.43 5.74
CA PRO A 35 -19.96 -14.61 6.86
C PRO A 35 -20.51 -13.28 7.41
N GLU A 36 -19.73 -12.20 7.28
CA GLU A 36 -20.02 -10.89 7.91
C GLU A 36 -20.13 -9.74 6.89
N TRP A 37 -20.03 -10.01 5.59
CA TRP A 37 -20.11 -8.98 4.54
C TRP A 37 -20.70 -9.50 3.22
N ILE A 38 -21.20 -8.57 2.42
CA ILE A 38 -21.63 -8.80 1.04
C ILE A 38 -20.92 -7.78 0.16
N GLY A 39 -20.27 -8.28 -0.90
CA GLY A 39 -19.56 -7.48 -1.88
C GLY A 39 -18.05 -7.46 -1.64
N SER A 40 -17.33 -7.40 -2.76
CA SER A 40 -15.88 -7.32 -2.77
C SER A 40 -15.43 -5.85 -2.75
N THR A 41 -14.50 -5.53 -1.86
CA THR A 41 -13.89 -4.21 -1.72
C THR A 41 -12.39 -4.35 -1.62
N ARG A 42 -11.65 -3.59 -2.47
CA ARG A 42 -10.22 -3.40 -2.33
C ARG A 42 -9.92 -2.23 -1.40
N THR A 43 -9.10 -2.48 -0.39
CA THR A 43 -8.57 -1.48 0.55
C THR A 43 -7.04 -1.48 0.45
N ILE A 44 -6.44 -0.31 0.40
CA ILE A 44 -4.98 -0.12 0.44
C ILE A 44 -4.70 0.92 1.51
N VAL A 45 -3.79 0.61 2.44
CA VAL A 45 -3.48 1.44 3.59
C VAL A 45 -1.98 1.59 3.72
N PHE A 46 -1.52 2.82 3.86
CA PHE A 46 -0.11 3.13 4.08
C PHE A 46 0.16 3.37 5.57
N PHE A 47 1.34 2.95 6.01
CA PHE A 47 1.81 3.11 7.37
C PHE A 47 3.20 3.72 7.41
N LEU A 48 3.47 4.44 8.50
CA LEU A 48 4.76 5.03 8.79
C LEU A 48 5.13 4.67 10.23
N GLY A 49 5.95 3.63 10.38
CA GLY A 49 6.01 2.82 11.59
C GLY A 49 4.63 2.24 11.90
N GLU A 50 4.14 2.44 13.13
CA GLU A 50 2.81 2.00 13.55
C GLU A 50 1.69 2.98 13.18
N LEU A 51 2.01 4.11 12.53
CA LEU A 51 1.05 5.18 12.28
C LEU A 51 0.40 5.00 10.90
N ARG A 52 -0.92 4.79 10.90
CA ARG A 52 -1.71 4.84 9.67
C ARG A 52 -1.67 6.24 9.05
N LEU A 53 -1.33 6.30 7.77
CA LEU A 53 -1.37 7.54 7.00
C LEU A 53 -2.81 7.88 6.60
N LYS A 54 -3.13 9.18 6.63
CA LYS A 54 -4.39 9.68 6.06
C LYS A 54 -4.28 9.80 4.55
N ASP A 55 -5.38 9.54 3.86
CA ASP A 55 -5.45 9.75 2.41
C ASP A 55 -5.17 11.22 2.06
N THR A 56 -4.24 11.42 1.14
CA THR A 56 -3.89 12.72 0.57
C THR A 56 -3.78 12.58 -0.95
N PRO A 57 -3.87 13.66 -1.73
CA PRO A 57 -3.65 13.58 -3.18
C PRO A 57 -2.31 12.94 -3.55
N PHE A 58 -1.26 13.21 -2.74
CA PHE A 58 0.05 12.61 -2.90
C PHE A 58 0.07 11.10 -2.61
N LEU A 59 -0.55 10.65 -1.53
CA LEU A 59 -0.62 9.21 -1.25
C LEU A 59 -1.51 8.51 -2.27
N ASN A 60 -2.58 9.15 -2.74
CA ASN A 60 -3.44 8.62 -3.79
C ASN A 60 -2.68 8.38 -5.09
N SER A 61 -1.70 9.22 -5.47
CA SER A 61 -0.89 8.94 -6.65
C SER A 61 0.02 7.73 -6.45
N ILE A 62 0.62 7.56 -5.26
CA ILE A 62 1.37 6.34 -4.91
C ILE A 62 0.45 5.11 -4.94
N THR A 63 -0.76 5.22 -4.39
CA THR A 63 -1.78 4.14 -4.42
C THR A 63 -2.06 3.68 -5.85
N GLN A 64 -2.24 4.61 -6.80
CA GLN A 64 -2.48 4.23 -8.20
C GLN A 64 -1.28 3.49 -8.80
N VAL A 65 -0.05 3.96 -8.56
CA VAL A 65 1.15 3.25 -9.04
C VAL A 65 1.25 1.85 -8.42
N VAL A 66 0.91 1.68 -7.15
CA VAL A 66 0.87 0.35 -6.50
C VAL A 66 -0.19 -0.55 -7.14
N ILE A 67 -1.39 -0.02 -7.41
CA ILE A 67 -2.48 -0.76 -8.08
C ILE A 67 -2.09 -1.18 -9.50
N GLU A 68 -1.41 -0.30 -10.24
CA GLU A 68 -1.01 -0.56 -11.62
C GLU A 68 0.22 -1.48 -11.70
N GLY A 69 1.15 -1.35 -10.75
CA GLY A 69 2.41 -2.08 -10.72
C GLY A 69 2.34 -3.45 -10.06
N ILE A 70 1.38 -3.66 -9.16
CA ILE A 70 1.11 -4.96 -8.52
C ILE A 70 -0.22 -5.47 -9.05
N PRO A 71 -0.36 -6.75 -9.45
CA PRO A 71 -1.61 -7.31 -9.94
C PRO A 71 -2.63 -7.55 -8.81
N ILE A 72 -2.98 -6.50 -8.06
CA ILE A 72 -3.99 -6.50 -7.00
C ILE A 72 -5.36 -6.34 -7.66
N PRO A 73 -6.19 -7.38 -7.69
CA PRO A 73 -7.47 -7.29 -8.37
C PRO A 73 -8.39 -6.31 -7.64
N GLU A 74 -9.30 -5.67 -8.38
CA GLU A 74 -10.30 -4.78 -7.78
C GLU A 74 -11.32 -5.56 -6.96
N LYS A 75 -11.60 -6.81 -7.37
CA LYS A 75 -12.55 -7.71 -6.75
C LYS A 75 -12.04 -9.14 -6.72
N SER A 76 -12.59 -9.93 -5.80
CA SER A 76 -12.34 -11.35 -5.69
C SER A 76 -13.65 -12.04 -5.34
N GLU A 77 -14.00 -13.10 -6.07
CA GLU A 77 -15.26 -13.83 -5.85
C GLU A 77 -15.15 -14.69 -4.58
N ASP A 78 -14.24 -15.67 -4.62
CA ASP A 78 -14.11 -16.69 -3.56
C ASP A 78 -12.99 -16.43 -2.55
N HIS A 79 -12.01 -15.58 -2.88
CA HIS A 79 -10.79 -15.43 -2.07
C HIS A 79 -10.78 -14.11 -1.33
N VAL A 80 -10.34 -14.14 -0.08
CA VAL A 80 -9.76 -12.95 0.55
C VAL A 80 -8.31 -12.87 0.11
N ILE A 81 -7.94 -11.71 -0.39
CA ILE A 81 -6.59 -11.41 -0.86
C ILE A 81 -5.97 -10.45 0.13
N THR A 82 -4.82 -10.79 0.68
CA THR A 82 -4.06 -9.93 1.58
C THR A 82 -2.67 -9.72 1.02
N GLY A 83 -2.09 -8.55 1.26
CA GLY A 83 -0.71 -8.31 0.92
C GLY A 83 -0.10 -7.22 1.75
N HIS A 84 1.21 -7.26 1.77
CA HIS A 84 2.07 -6.34 2.51
C HIS A 84 3.27 -6.00 1.63
N GLY A 85 3.76 -4.77 1.74
CA GLY A 85 5.04 -4.41 1.18
C GLY A 85 5.73 -3.28 1.91
N ASP A 86 7.05 -3.35 1.88
CA ASP A 86 7.95 -2.42 2.53
C ASP A 86 8.63 -1.55 1.47
N PHE A 87 8.65 -0.24 1.71
CA PHE A 87 9.30 0.72 0.83
C PHE A 87 10.72 1.03 1.30
N HIS A 88 11.66 0.92 0.38
CA HIS A 88 13.03 1.38 0.56
C HIS A 88 13.29 2.61 -0.29
N LEU A 89 13.78 3.68 0.36
CA LEU A 89 14.21 4.87 -0.36
C LEU A 89 15.54 4.59 -1.07
N LYS A 90 15.56 4.74 -2.39
CA LYS A 90 16.76 4.85 -3.21
C LYS A 90 16.84 6.27 -3.76
N GLN A 91 18.01 6.66 -4.30
CA GLN A 91 18.34 8.05 -4.62
C GLN A 91 17.17 8.84 -5.27
N ASN A 92 16.51 8.28 -6.29
CA ASN A 92 15.41 8.94 -7.02
C ASN A 92 14.13 8.08 -7.13
N HIS A 93 14.02 6.99 -6.37
CA HIS A 93 12.86 6.10 -6.46
C HIS A 93 12.57 5.42 -5.13
N LEU A 94 11.30 5.05 -4.93
CA LEU A 94 10.90 4.10 -3.90
C LEU A 94 10.93 2.70 -4.50
N GLU A 95 11.59 1.78 -3.80
CA GLU A 95 11.61 0.37 -4.15
C GLU A 95 10.68 -0.35 -3.18
N LEU A 96 9.54 -0.85 -3.68
CA LEU A 96 8.56 -1.60 -2.91
C LEU A 96 8.85 -3.09 -3.03
N HIS A 97 9.17 -3.75 -1.92
CA HIS A 97 9.30 -5.20 -1.84
C HIS A 97 8.00 -5.72 -1.27
N TYR A 98 7.34 -6.64 -1.97
CA TYR A 98 6.00 -7.06 -1.58
C TYR A 98 5.79 -8.56 -1.61
N THR A 99 4.81 -8.98 -0.82
CA THR A 99 4.25 -10.32 -0.80
C THR A 99 2.74 -10.22 -0.73
N TRP A 100 2.03 -11.10 -1.42
CA TRP A 100 0.59 -11.22 -1.26
C TRP A 100 0.13 -12.66 -1.43
N GLU A 101 -0.98 -12.95 -0.78
CA GLU A 101 -1.59 -14.27 -0.77
C GLU A 101 -3.09 -14.18 -1.04
N ALA A 102 -3.63 -15.22 -1.67
CA ALA A 102 -5.07 -15.42 -1.80
C ALA A 102 -5.46 -16.63 -0.96
N THR A 103 -6.58 -16.49 -0.24
CA THR A 103 -7.08 -17.53 0.65
C THR A 103 -8.58 -17.61 0.51
N ILE A 104 -9.11 -18.81 0.25
CA ILE A 104 -10.54 -19.09 0.44
C ILE A 104 -10.83 -18.99 1.94
N PRO A 105 -11.86 -18.24 2.38
CA PRO A 105 -12.22 -18.16 3.80
C PRO A 105 -12.25 -19.54 4.47
N TYR A 106 -11.65 -19.63 5.66
CA TYR A 106 -11.53 -20.86 6.45
C TYR A 106 -10.62 -21.96 5.88
N GLN A 107 -9.85 -21.65 4.84
CA GLN A 107 -8.81 -22.52 4.30
C GLN A 107 -7.42 -21.91 4.51
N ASN A 108 -6.37 -22.69 4.26
CA ASN A 108 -5.02 -22.17 4.19
C ASN A 108 -4.83 -21.41 2.86
N PRO A 109 -3.87 -20.47 2.79
CA PRO A 109 -3.53 -19.80 1.55
C PRO A 109 -3.09 -20.84 0.51
N ASP A 110 -3.68 -20.76 -0.68
CA ASP A 110 -3.39 -21.67 -1.80
C ASP A 110 -2.61 -20.95 -2.92
N ILE A 111 -2.57 -19.62 -2.88
CA ILE A 111 -1.82 -18.79 -3.84
C ILE A 111 -0.92 -17.81 -3.09
N TYR A 112 0.35 -17.75 -3.50
CA TYR A 112 1.33 -16.79 -3.00
C TYR A 112 2.10 -16.14 -4.14
N LYS A 113 2.34 -14.83 -4.06
CA LYS A 113 3.22 -14.09 -4.97
C LYS A 113 4.11 -13.13 -4.18
N SER A 114 5.30 -12.88 -4.71
CA SER A 114 6.20 -11.85 -4.21
C SER A 114 6.88 -11.13 -5.36
N GLY A 115 7.38 -9.93 -5.12
CA GLY A 115 8.07 -9.17 -6.14
C GLY A 115 8.60 -7.84 -5.66
N THR A 116 9.14 -7.08 -6.61
CA THR A 116 9.66 -5.74 -6.40
C THR A 116 9.05 -4.78 -7.42
N LEU A 117 8.62 -3.61 -6.97
CA LEU A 117 8.11 -2.52 -7.81
C LEU A 117 8.97 -1.28 -7.60
N LEU A 118 9.42 -0.66 -8.69
CA LEU A 118 10.12 0.62 -8.64
C LEU A 118 9.14 1.76 -8.93
N ILE A 119 9.02 2.70 -8.00
CA ILE A 119 8.15 3.87 -8.11
C ILE A 119 9.04 5.10 -8.23
N ALA A 120 8.97 5.76 -9.38
CA ALA A 120 9.64 7.04 -9.56
C ALA A 120 9.02 8.08 -8.61
N LEU A 121 9.87 8.76 -7.84
CA LEU A 121 9.43 9.93 -7.11
C LEU A 121 9.42 11.10 -8.08
N PRO A 122 8.32 11.87 -8.20
CA PRO A 122 8.35 13.07 -9.03
C PRO A 122 9.50 13.95 -8.51
N GLU A 123 10.32 14.44 -9.43
CA GLU A 123 11.37 15.41 -9.08
C GLU A 123 10.70 16.50 -8.26
N ALA A 124 11.31 16.84 -7.13
CA ALA A 124 10.94 18.05 -6.43
C ALA A 124 11.10 19.17 -7.45
N SER A 125 9.99 19.61 -8.05
CA SER A 125 9.97 20.81 -8.87
C SER A 125 10.61 21.87 -8.00
N ALA A 126 11.81 22.31 -8.40
CA ALA A 126 12.50 23.40 -7.73
C ALA A 126 11.46 24.51 -7.61
N ASP A 127 11.17 24.91 -6.38
CA ASP A 127 10.32 26.06 -6.12
C ASP A 127 10.95 27.22 -6.90
N THR A 128 10.38 27.56 -8.05
CA THR A 128 10.68 28.82 -8.72
C THR A 128 10.11 29.90 -7.81
N GLU A 129 11.05 30.72 -7.32
CA GLU A 129 10.89 31.94 -6.50
C GLU A 129 9.60 32.73 -6.71
#